data_AF-A0A0A2AA77-F1
#
_entry.id   AF-A0A0A2AA77-F1
#
_cell.length_a   1.000
_cell.length_b   1.000
_cell.length_c   1.000
_cell.angle_alpha   90.00
_cell.angle_beta   90.00
_cell.angle_gamma   90.00
#
_symmetry.space_group_name_H-M   'P 1'
#
loop_
_entity.id
_entity.type
_entity.pdbx_description
1 polymer ?
#
loop_
_entity_poly.entity_id
_entity_poly.type
_entity_poly.pdbx_seq_one_letter_code
_entity_poly.pdbx_strand_id
1 'polypeptide(L)'
;MNLLTKFSVGQYVYGNRSWLRIIDSRLKIIIVMIFLITPIWAGPIWRLSLVVCLLLITFLSLLPFRIWWRSLFFLSCLSLLIGCISIFASSDILSLDGYLRNPNELQVVLENYKKWNILQIPSQSIWFINFGPYNLSRKALELGIKTSTLIFTVIQSVNLMLLTTLQEDIVWGLSWFLDPLRKIGLPISKWLFQLLIALRFIPLVQEEFQNIITSVSVRSINFRNLGLKKSFNVLLILVERFFQNIFLRIDQGAESLLSKKKINIKTNRFKTFYPSTSLNVIVNTLSICFICIAIFLRKLYGAL
;
A
#
# COMPACT_ATOMS: atom_id res chain seq x y z
N MET A 1 3.19 -12.40 25.87
CA MET A 1 3.51 -11.07 25.30
C MET A 1 2.91 -11.00 23.90
N ASN A 2 1.86 -10.20 23.68
CA ASN A 2 1.10 -10.17 22.43
C ASN A 2 1.97 -9.65 21.27
N LEU A 3 2.50 -10.57 20.46
CA LEU A 3 3.31 -10.26 19.28
C LEU A 3 2.47 -9.58 18.18
N LEU A 4 1.17 -9.92 18.11
CA LEU A 4 0.25 -9.48 17.06
C LEU A 4 -0.39 -8.11 17.32
N THR A 5 -0.47 -7.65 18.57
CA THR A 5 -0.91 -6.26 18.88
C THR A 5 0.19 -5.23 18.62
N LYS A 6 1.43 -5.66 18.37
CA LYS A 6 2.58 -4.76 18.10
C LYS A 6 2.77 -4.42 16.61
N PHE A 7 2.13 -5.16 15.70
CA PHE A 7 2.13 -4.81 14.28
C PHE A 7 0.94 -3.90 13.98
N SER A 8 1.05 -2.63 14.35
CA SER A 8 0.08 -1.57 14.07
C SER A 8 0.07 -1.12 12.60
N VAL A 9 0.72 -1.85 11.70
CA VAL A 9 0.82 -1.49 10.29
C VAL A 9 -0.48 -1.88 9.60
N GLY A 10 -1.19 -0.90 9.03
CA GLY A 10 -2.45 -1.11 8.32
C GLY A 10 -3.70 -1.26 9.20
N GLN A 11 -3.58 -1.02 10.51
CA GLN A 11 -4.74 -0.99 11.41
C GLN A 11 -5.22 0.44 11.61
N TYR A 12 -6.53 0.66 11.54
CA TYR A 12 -7.14 1.94 11.86
C TYR A 12 -6.86 2.30 13.32
N VAL A 13 -6.30 3.49 13.56
CA VAL A 13 -6.01 3.95 14.93
C VAL A 13 -7.08 4.91 15.40
N TYR A 14 -7.79 4.60 16.48
CA TYR A 14 -8.84 5.46 17.04
C TYR A 14 -8.28 6.78 17.64
N GLY A 15 -9.03 7.90 17.55
CA GLY A 15 -8.58 9.25 18.00
C GLY A 15 -9.15 10.45 17.23
N ASN A 16 -9.53 11.53 17.91
CA ASN A 16 -10.33 12.62 17.33
C ASN A 16 -9.56 13.79 16.69
N ARG A 17 -8.22 13.73 16.60
CA ARG A 17 -7.40 14.92 16.29
C ARG A 17 -7.07 15.16 14.82
N SER A 18 -7.25 14.17 13.94
CA SER A 18 -6.81 14.28 12.55
C SER A 18 -7.93 14.80 11.64
N TRP A 19 -7.69 15.90 10.91
CA TRP A 19 -8.63 16.37 9.87
C TRP A 19 -8.87 15.27 8.83
N LEU A 20 -7.82 14.50 8.52
CA LEU A 20 -7.86 13.53 7.44
C LEU A 20 -8.92 12.49 7.68
N ARG A 21 -9.26 12.20 8.95
CA ARG A 21 -10.36 11.29 9.30
C ARG A 21 -11.74 11.80 8.89
N ILE A 22 -11.95 13.10 8.94
CA ILE A 22 -13.24 13.75 8.68
C ILE A 22 -13.61 13.70 7.19
N ILE A 23 -12.61 13.68 6.29
CA ILE A 23 -12.84 13.59 4.85
C ILE A 23 -13.67 12.34 4.53
N ASP A 24 -14.68 12.49 3.67
CA ASP A 24 -15.49 11.36 3.18
C ASP A 24 -14.61 10.29 2.51
N SER A 25 -14.90 9.02 2.80
CA SER A 25 -14.10 7.88 2.31
C SER A 25 -14.03 7.79 0.78
N ARG A 26 -15.08 8.23 0.07
CA ARG A 26 -15.11 8.28 -1.41
C ARG A 26 -14.00 9.19 -1.96
N LEU A 27 -13.85 10.38 -1.37
CA LEU A 27 -12.86 11.36 -1.80
C LEU A 27 -11.45 10.85 -1.51
N LYS A 28 -11.24 10.20 -0.36
CA LYS A 28 -9.96 9.54 -0.04
C LYS A 28 -9.60 8.45 -1.05
N ILE A 29 -10.55 7.58 -1.40
CA ILE A 29 -10.32 6.53 -2.41
C ILE A 29 -9.93 7.18 -3.75
N ILE A 30 -10.59 8.26 -4.17
CA ILE A 30 -10.22 9.00 -5.39
C ILE A 30 -8.79 9.57 -5.27
N ILE A 31 -8.45 10.19 -4.14
CA ILE A 31 -7.11 10.76 -3.90
C ILE A 31 -6.04 9.67 -3.97
N VAL A 32 -6.25 8.52 -3.32
CA VAL A 32 -5.33 7.39 -3.39
C VAL A 32 -5.21 6.86 -4.81
N MET A 33 -6.33 6.71 -5.55
CA MET A 33 -6.29 6.29 -6.95
C MET A 33 -5.48 7.26 -7.83
N ILE A 34 -5.59 8.57 -7.58
CA ILE A 34 -4.76 9.56 -8.25
C ILE A 34 -3.28 9.30 -7.94
N PHE A 35 -2.90 9.16 -6.67
CA PHE A 35 -1.52 8.86 -6.27
C PHE A 35 -0.99 7.52 -6.79
N LEU A 36 -1.84 6.54 -7.07
CA LEU A 36 -1.46 5.26 -7.67
C LEU A 36 -1.20 5.39 -9.18
N ILE A 37 -2.04 6.15 -9.89
CA ILE A 37 -2.00 6.24 -11.35
C ILE A 37 -1.00 7.31 -11.82
N THR A 38 -0.90 8.43 -11.12
CA THR A 38 -0.05 9.56 -11.54
C THR A 38 1.43 9.20 -11.71
N PRO A 39 2.07 8.39 -10.85
CA PRO A 39 3.51 8.11 -10.98
C PRO A 39 3.87 7.27 -12.22
N ILE A 40 2.92 6.51 -12.78
CA ILE A 40 3.17 5.55 -13.86
C ILE A 40 3.59 6.26 -15.16
N TRP A 41 2.94 7.39 -15.47
CA TRP A 41 3.18 8.17 -16.70
C TRP A 41 3.82 9.54 -16.45
N ALA A 42 4.36 9.76 -15.24
CA ALA A 42 4.94 11.04 -14.86
C ALA A 42 6.44 11.14 -15.15
N GLY A 43 6.90 12.33 -15.50
CA GLY A 43 8.31 12.70 -15.52
C GLY A 43 8.95 12.76 -14.13
N PRO A 44 10.29 12.87 -14.04
CA PRO A 44 11.02 12.83 -12.77
C PRO A 44 10.63 13.94 -11.79
N ILE A 45 10.40 15.17 -12.30
CA ILE A 45 10.07 16.33 -11.48
C ILE A 45 8.69 16.16 -10.81
N TRP A 46 7.71 15.64 -11.56
CA TRP A 46 6.37 15.42 -11.08
C TRP A 46 6.33 14.32 -10.00
N ARG A 47 7.10 13.25 -10.17
CA ARG A 47 7.20 12.18 -9.15
C ARG A 47 7.77 12.69 -7.83
N LEU A 48 8.82 13.51 -7.88
CA LEU A 48 9.39 14.13 -6.68
C LEU A 48 8.38 15.08 -6.02
N SER A 49 7.66 15.88 -6.82
CA SER A 49 6.59 16.74 -6.32
C SER A 49 5.49 15.94 -5.60
N LEU A 50 5.08 14.79 -6.15
CA LEU A 50 4.11 13.89 -5.51
C LEU A 50 4.63 13.35 -4.18
N VAL A 51 5.89 12.92 -4.09
CA VAL A 51 6.50 12.47 -2.84
C VAL A 51 6.47 13.57 -1.79
N VAL A 52 6.88 14.79 -2.16
CA VAL A 52 6.89 15.95 -1.26
C VAL A 52 5.48 16.32 -0.82
N CYS A 53 4.52 16.34 -1.74
CA CYS A 53 3.11 16.61 -1.43
C CYS A 53 2.55 15.57 -0.46
N LEU A 54 2.83 14.29 -0.69
CA LEU A 54 2.36 13.20 0.16
C LEU A 54 3.02 13.26 1.55
N LEU A 55 4.32 13.55 1.63
CA LEU A 55 5.00 13.83 2.90
C LEU A 55 4.37 15.01 3.62
N LEU A 56 4.09 16.12 2.94
CA LEU A 56 3.46 17.30 3.52
C LEU A 56 2.06 16.96 4.06
N ILE A 57 1.25 16.24 3.29
CA ILE A 57 -0.06 15.74 3.75
C ILE A 57 0.09 14.88 4.99
N THR A 58 1.10 14.00 5.03
CA THR A 58 1.36 13.20 6.24
C THR A 58 1.68 14.13 7.41
N PHE A 59 2.66 15.02 7.33
CA PHE A 59 2.99 15.95 8.42
C PHE A 59 1.80 16.81 8.88
N LEU A 60 0.98 17.30 7.95
CA LEU A 60 -0.21 18.11 8.24
C LEU A 60 -1.39 17.30 8.77
N SER A 61 -1.37 15.96 8.74
CA SER A 61 -2.54 15.18 9.15
C SER A 61 -2.73 15.08 10.66
N LEU A 62 -1.87 15.74 11.47
CA LEU A 62 -1.91 15.78 12.94
C LEU A 62 -2.04 14.39 13.61
N LEU A 63 -1.52 13.33 12.97
CA LEU A 63 -1.47 12.01 13.59
C LEU A 63 -0.33 12.01 14.63
N PRO A 64 -0.48 11.31 15.76
CA PRO A 64 0.57 11.28 16.76
C PRO A 64 1.82 10.60 16.18
N PHE A 65 2.96 11.27 16.35
CA PHE A 65 4.22 10.95 15.68
C PHE A 65 4.67 9.50 15.85
N ARG A 66 4.31 8.89 16.97
CA ARG A 66 4.63 7.50 17.33
C ARG A 66 4.12 6.47 16.31
N ILE A 67 3.00 6.75 15.64
CA ILE A 67 2.34 5.79 14.74
C ILE A 67 3.00 5.82 13.36
N TRP A 68 3.15 7.01 12.78
CA TRP A 68 3.57 7.13 11.38
C TRP A 68 5.09 7.04 11.18
N TRP A 69 5.90 7.33 12.20
CA TRP A 69 7.30 7.68 11.97
C TRP A 69 8.11 6.44 11.71
N ARG A 70 7.81 5.39 12.49
CA ARG A 70 8.37 4.07 12.27
C ARG A 70 8.05 3.58 10.87
N SER A 71 6.79 3.67 10.44
CA SER A 71 6.37 3.25 9.11
C SER A 71 7.03 4.06 8.00
N LEU A 72 7.10 5.39 8.15
CA LEU A 72 7.68 6.30 7.18
C LEU A 72 9.19 6.11 7.05
N PHE A 73 9.88 5.89 8.17
CA PHE A 73 11.32 5.60 8.19
C PHE A 73 11.64 4.27 7.52
N PHE A 74 10.95 3.18 7.91
CA PHE A 74 11.16 1.88 7.27
C PHE A 74 10.82 1.91 5.79
N LEU A 75 9.74 2.60 5.40
CA LEU A 75 9.35 2.72 4.01
C LEU A 75 10.36 3.54 3.20
N SER A 76 10.83 4.67 3.72
CA SER A 76 11.85 5.50 3.07
C SER A 76 13.16 4.73 2.87
N CYS A 77 13.59 3.99 3.90
CA CYS A 77 14.75 3.11 3.82
C CYS A 77 14.56 2.02 2.76
N LEU A 78 13.41 1.35 2.75
CA LEU A 78 13.08 0.32 1.77
C LEU A 78 13.03 0.88 0.34
N SER A 79 12.40 2.03 0.13
CA SER A 79 12.31 2.65 -1.19
C SER A 79 13.67 3.10 -1.71
N LEU A 80 14.54 3.63 -0.84
CA LEU A 80 15.91 3.98 -1.21
C LEU A 80 16.74 2.74 -1.53
N LEU A 81 16.62 1.68 -0.73
CA LEU A 81 17.32 0.41 -0.97
C LEU A 81 16.93 -0.17 -2.33
N ILE A 82 15.64 -0.20 -2.66
CA ILE A 82 15.18 -0.72 -3.96
C ILE A 82 15.61 0.20 -5.11
N GLY A 83 15.61 1.52 -4.89
CA GLY A 83 16.18 2.48 -5.84
C GLY A 83 17.67 2.23 -6.11
N CYS A 84 18.46 1.98 -5.07
CA CYS A 84 19.87 1.62 -5.19
C CYS A 84 20.06 0.31 -5.97
N ILE A 85 19.31 -0.74 -5.63
CA ILE A 85 19.31 -2.01 -6.38
C ILE A 85 18.98 -1.76 -7.85
N SER A 86 18.00 -0.90 -8.14
CA SER A 86 17.61 -0.55 -9.50
C SER A 86 18.71 0.19 -10.27
N ILE A 87 19.53 1.01 -9.60
CA ILE A 87 20.68 1.68 -10.20
C ILE A 87 21.76 0.64 -10.55
N PHE A 88 22.09 -0.25 -9.61
CA PHE A 88 23.08 -1.31 -9.81
C PHE A 88 22.64 -2.33 -10.87
N ALA A 89 21.37 -2.69 -10.93
CA ALA A 89 20.87 -3.60 -11.97
C ALA A 89 20.93 -2.99 -13.37
N SER A 90 20.87 -1.66 -13.50
CA SER A 90 20.81 -0.96 -14.79
C SER A 90 22.16 -0.42 -15.26
N SER A 91 23.19 -0.39 -14.41
CA SER A 91 24.53 0.10 -14.78
C SER A 91 25.19 -0.73 -15.88
N ASP A 92 24.88 -2.03 -15.93
CA ASP A 92 25.59 -2.98 -16.79
C ASP A 92 24.97 -3.10 -18.20
N ILE A 93 23.75 -2.59 -18.38
CA ILE A 93 22.98 -2.72 -19.64
C ILE A 93 23.53 -1.79 -20.74
N LEU A 94 24.41 -0.84 -20.42
CA LEU A 94 24.95 0.14 -21.39
C LEU A 94 26.17 -0.36 -22.20
N SER A 95 26.38 -1.66 -22.30
CA SER A 95 27.43 -2.27 -23.13
C SER A 95 26.90 -3.21 -24.24
N LEU A 96 25.59 -3.17 -24.52
CA LEU A 96 24.98 -3.95 -25.63
C LEU A 96 24.36 -3.09 -26.74
N ASP A 97 24.54 -1.77 -26.71
CA ASP A 97 24.44 -0.95 -27.93
C ASP A 97 25.77 -1.08 -28.70
N GLY A 98 26.13 -2.33 -29.05
CA GLY A 98 27.17 -2.58 -30.03
C GLY A 98 26.72 -1.93 -31.34
N TYR A 99 27.62 -1.15 -31.95
CA TYR A 99 27.44 -0.64 -33.30
C TYR A 99 27.02 -1.80 -34.22
N LEU A 100 25.72 -1.94 -34.51
CA LEU A 100 25.22 -2.91 -35.50
C LEU A 100 25.64 -2.52 -36.93
N ARG A 101 26.34 -1.38 -37.09
CA ARG A 101 26.77 -0.84 -38.37
C ARG A 101 28.19 -0.32 -38.29
N ASN A 102 28.99 -0.67 -39.30
CA ASN A 102 30.42 -0.35 -39.39
C ASN A 102 30.64 1.18 -39.28
N PRO A 103 31.46 1.68 -38.33
CA PRO A 103 31.65 3.12 -38.08
C PRO A 103 32.22 3.91 -39.27
N ASN A 104 32.73 3.22 -40.29
CA ASN A 104 33.32 3.84 -41.47
C ASN A 104 32.30 4.26 -42.56
N GLU A 105 31.01 3.89 -42.43
CA GLU A 105 29.97 4.29 -43.42
C GLU A 105 29.42 5.71 -43.21
N LEU A 106 29.61 6.32 -42.04
CA LEU A 106 29.06 7.64 -41.71
C LEU A 106 30.20 8.66 -41.51
N GLN A 107 30.70 9.22 -42.60
CA GLN A 107 31.51 10.45 -42.60
C GLN A 107 30.65 11.70 -42.31
N VAL A 108 29.70 11.59 -41.39
CA VAL A 108 29.05 12.76 -40.79
C VAL A 108 29.65 12.88 -39.42
N VAL A 109 30.29 14.01 -39.14
CA VAL A 109 30.80 14.38 -37.82
C VAL A 109 29.60 14.34 -36.87
N LEU A 110 29.40 13.21 -36.20
CA LEU A 110 28.49 13.13 -35.07
C LEU A 110 29.17 13.94 -33.98
N GLU A 111 28.64 15.13 -33.73
CA GLU A 111 28.88 15.84 -32.48
C GLU A 111 28.72 14.82 -31.36
N ASN A 112 29.87 14.55 -30.73
CA ASN A 112 30.02 13.58 -29.68
C ASN A 112 29.10 14.04 -28.55
N TYR A 113 27.90 13.48 -28.45
CA TYR A 113 27.01 13.70 -27.32
C TYR A 113 27.79 13.22 -26.11
N LYS A 114 28.40 14.16 -25.39
CA LYS A 114 29.23 13.92 -24.23
C LYS A 114 28.37 13.11 -23.25
N LYS A 115 28.55 11.79 -23.21
CA LYS A 115 27.94 10.91 -22.21
C LYS A 115 28.71 11.19 -20.93
N TRP A 116 28.21 12.11 -20.12
CA TRP A 116 28.75 12.37 -18.79
C TRP A 116 28.50 11.12 -17.93
N ASN A 117 29.50 10.26 -17.80
CA ASN A 117 29.55 9.26 -16.74
C ASN A 117 29.89 10.02 -15.46
N ILE A 118 28.93 10.12 -14.55
CA ILE A 118 29.03 10.94 -13.33
C ILE A 118 29.95 10.27 -12.30
N LEU A 119 30.10 8.95 -12.37
CA LEU A 119 30.96 8.18 -11.48
C LEU A 119 31.49 6.95 -12.23
N GLN A 120 32.80 6.85 -12.36
CA GLN A 120 33.50 5.65 -12.79
C GLN A 120 34.21 5.12 -11.56
N ILE A 121 33.67 4.06 -10.94
CA ILE A 121 34.33 3.42 -9.79
C ILE A 121 35.33 2.43 -10.39
N PRO A 122 36.64 2.72 -10.38
CA PRO A 122 37.62 1.73 -10.82
C PRO A 122 37.54 0.52 -9.88
N SER A 123 37.52 -0.68 -10.47
CA SER A 123 37.47 -1.94 -9.74
C SER A 123 38.68 -2.06 -8.83
N GLN A 124 38.48 -1.95 -7.52
CA GLN A 124 39.51 -2.33 -6.55
C GLN A 124 39.14 -3.71 -6.00
N SER A 125 39.92 -4.71 -6.39
CA SER A 125 39.75 -6.10 -5.96
C SER A 125 40.03 -6.22 -4.46
N ILE A 126 38.99 -6.11 -3.64
CA ILE A 126 38.99 -6.72 -2.32
C ILE A 126 38.62 -8.20 -2.51
N TRP A 127 39.46 -9.05 -1.94
CA TRP A 127 39.52 -10.51 -2.07
C TRP A 127 38.14 -11.20 -2.23
N PHE A 128 38.01 -11.98 -3.31
CA PHE A 128 36.92 -12.89 -3.73
C PHE A 128 35.66 -12.36 -4.46
N ILE A 129 35.48 -11.07 -4.75
CA ILE A 129 34.46 -10.61 -5.72
C ILE A 129 35.05 -9.58 -6.70
N ASN A 130 35.05 -9.91 -8.00
CA ASN A 130 35.30 -8.92 -9.06
C ASN A 130 34.06 -8.03 -9.20
N PHE A 131 34.06 -6.87 -8.54
CA PHE A 131 33.16 -5.78 -8.91
C PHE A 131 33.64 -5.26 -10.27
N GLY A 132 32.88 -5.55 -11.34
CA GLY A 132 33.16 -5.02 -12.68
C GLY A 132 33.18 -3.48 -12.70
N PRO A 133 33.68 -2.85 -13.78
CA PRO A 133 33.70 -1.39 -13.90
C PRO A 133 32.26 -0.85 -14.00
N TYR A 134 31.72 -0.39 -12.86
CA TYR A 134 30.39 0.22 -12.83
C TYR A 134 30.43 1.63 -13.41
N ASN A 135 29.89 1.76 -14.61
CA ASN A 135 29.63 3.06 -15.23
C ASN A 135 28.24 3.53 -14.83
N LEU A 136 28.18 4.49 -13.92
CA LEU A 136 26.93 5.02 -13.42
C LEU A 136 26.32 5.97 -14.47
N SER A 137 25.38 5.45 -15.26
CA SER A 137 24.74 6.19 -16.34
C SER A 137 23.59 7.09 -15.82
N ARG A 138 23.34 8.21 -16.50
CA ARG A 138 22.18 9.08 -16.22
C ARG A 138 20.85 8.30 -16.27
N LYS A 139 20.75 7.32 -17.19
CA LYS A 139 19.58 6.44 -17.32
C LYS A 139 19.40 5.54 -16.10
N ALA A 140 20.49 4.99 -15.55
CA ALA A 140 20.44 4.17 -14.35
C ALA A 140 20.00 4.99 -13.12
N LEU A 141 20.52 6.22 -12.96
CA LEU A 141 20.05 7.15 -11.92
C LEU A 141 18.58 7.51 -12.08
N GLU A 142 18.15 7.81 -13.30
CA GLU A 142 16.75 8.13 -13.59
C GLU A 142 15.84 6.94 -13.25
N LEU A 143 16.24 5.72 -13.60
CA LEU A 143 15.50 4.50 -13.24
C LEU A 143 15.43 4.32 -11.72
N GLY A 144 16.53 4.48 -11.00
CA GLY A 144 16.57 4.39 -9.53
C GLY A 144 15.63 5.39 -8.84
N ILE A 145 15.65 6.65 -9.28
CA ILE A 145 14.73 7.68 -8.78
C ILE A 145 13.29 7.30 -9.12
N LYS A 146 13.02 6.84 -10.34
CA LYS A 146 11.68 6.42 -10.80
C LYS A 146 11.12 5.26 -9.96
N THR A 147 11.92 4.23 -9.67
CA THR A 147 11.48 3.06 -8.90
C THR A 147 11.32 3.40 -7.42
N SER A 148 12.28 4.14 -6.83
CA SER A 148 12.22 4.57 -5.43
C SER A 148 10.98 5.43 -5.14
N THR A 149 10.75 6.46 -5.96
CA THR A 149 9.60 7.37 -5.80
C THR A 149 8.26 6.66 -6.02
N LEU A 150 8.18 5.72 -6.96
CA LEU A 150 6.95 4.93 -7.19
C LEU A 150 6.60 4.08 -5.96
N ILE A 151 7.57 3.31 -5.45
CA ILE A 151 7.33 2.43 -4.30
C ILE A 151 6.93 3.26 -3.07
N PHE A 152 7.62 4.37 -2.83
CA PHE A 152 7.28 5.27 -1.73
C PHE A 152 5.86 5.84 -1.86
N THR A 153 5.52 6.42 -3.02
CA THR A 153 4.20 7.06 -3.23
C THR A 153 3.04 6.06 -3.14
N VAL A 154 3.18 4.90 -3.77
CA VAL A 154 2.17 3.83 -3.77
C VAL A 154 1.92 3.32 -2.35
N ILE A 155 2.98 2.93 -1.63
CA ILE A 155 2.81 2.32 -0.32
C ILE A 155 2.36 3.37 0.71
N GLN A 156 2.94 4.57 0.70
CA GLN A 156 2.60 5.59 1.69
C GLN A 156 1.18 6.13 1.51
N SER A 157 0.70 6.30 0.27
CA SER A 157 -0.68 6.76 0.02
C SER A 157 -1.71 5.78 0.58
N VAL A 158 -1.54 4.48 0.31
CA VAL A 158 -2.42 3.43 0.82
C VAL A 158 -2.33 3.33 2.34
N ASN A 159 -1.12 3.39 2.91
CA ASN A 159 -0.93 3.35 4.36
C ASN A 159 -1.65 4.50 5.07
N LEU A 160 -1.55 5.73 4.55
CA LEU A 160 -2.24 6.89 5.11
C LEU A 160 -3.76 6.71 5.08
N MET A 161 -4.31 6.12 4.01
CA MET A 161 -5.74 5.79 3.95
C MET A 161 -6.10 4.75 5.02
N LEU A 162 -5.39 3.61 5.08
CA LEU A 162 -5.66 2.54 6.05
C LEU A 162 -5.59 3.00 7.51
N LEU A 163 -4.70 3.95 7.83
CA LEU A 163 -4.61 4.54 9.18
C LEU A 163 -5.78 5.48 9.51
N THR A 164 -6.41 6.09 8.52
CA THR A 164 -7.38 7.19 8.70
C THR A 164 -8.82 6.84 8.32
N THR A 165 -9.07 5.67 7.71
CA THR A 165 -10.40 5.19 7.32
C THR A 165 -10.74 3.87 8.00
N LEU A 166 -11.96 3.78 8.54
CA LEU A 166 -12.53 2.53 9.03
C LEU A 166 -12.81 1.56 7.89
N GLN A 167 -12.77 0.26 8.19
CA GLN A 167 -13.03 -0.80 7.22
C GLN A 167 -14.47 -0.71 6.67
N GLU A 168 -15.44 -0.34 7.51
CA GLU A 168 -16.83 -0.13 7.11
C GLU A 168 -16.99 1.04 6.13
N ASP A 169 -16.28 2.15 6.38
CA ASP A 169 -16.35 3.33 5.53
C ASP A 169 -15.70 3.10 4.17
N ILE A 170 -14.68 2.22 4.09
CA ILE A 170 -14.11 1.75 2.83
C ILE A 170 -15.15 0.97 2.02
N VAL A 171 -15.87 0.03 2.65
CA VAL A 171 -16.95 -0.73 1.97
C VAL A 171 -18.08 0.19 1.51
N TRP A 172 -18.46 1.16 2.34
CA TRP A 172 -19.45 2.16 1.94
C TRP A 172 -18.96 3.02 0.76
N GLY A 173 -17.68 3.41 0.76
CA GLY A 173 -17.05 4.11 -0.37
C GLY A 173 -17.07 3.25 -1.65
N LEU A 174 -16.69 1.98 -1.53
CA LEU A 174 -16.72 0.99 -2.61
C LEU A 174 -18.13 0.82 -3.19
N SER A 175 -19.16 0.87 -2.35
CA SER A 175 -20.56 0.80 -2.82
C SER A 175 -20.91 1.90 -3.82
N TRP A 176 -20.32 3.09 -3.68
CA TRP A 176 -20.58 4.19 -4.61
C TRP A 176 -19.91 3.95 -5.96
N PHE A 177 -18.67 3.42 -5.97
CA PHE A 177 -17.97 3.08 -7.20
C PHE A 177 -18.59 1.88 -7.94
N LEU A 178 -19.20 0.95 -7.21
CA LEU A 178 -19.88 -0.20 -7.78
C LEU A 178 -21.34 0.09 -8.18
N ASP A 179 -21.92 1.22 -7.78
CA ASP A 179 -23.30 1.58 -8.13
C ASP A 179 -23.62 1.59 -9.64
N PRO A 180 -22.74 2.02 -10.58
CA PRO A 180 -23.03 1.90 -12.01
C PRO A 180 -23.21 0.44 -12.46
N LEU A 181 -22.52 -0.52 -11.84
CA LEU A 181 -22.68 -1.95 -12.14
C LEU A 181 -24.05 -2.48 -11.70
N ARG A 182 -24.77 -1.75 -10.84
CA ARG A 182 -26.12 -2.12 -10.40
C ARG A 182 -27.13 -2.01 -11.54
N LYS A 183 -26.90 -1.09 -12.48
CA LYS A 183 -27.72 -0.95 -13.68
C LYS A 183 -27.60 -2.17 -14.62
N ILE A 184 -26.50 -2.92 -14.52
CA ILE A 184 -26.24 -4.14 -15.29
C ILE A 184 -26.93 -5.36 -14.63
N GLY A 185 -27.63 -5.18 -13.51
CA GLY A 185 -28.36 -6.25 -12.81
C GLY A 185 -27.52 -7.04 -11.80
N LEU A 186 -26.28 -6.64 -11.53
CA LEU A 186 -25.40 -7.33 -10.58
C LEU A 186 -25.86 -7.13 -9.11
N PRO A 187 -25.83 -8.19 -8.26
CA PRO A 187 -26.31 -8.15 -6.88
C PRO A 187 -25.29 -7.52 -5.91
N ILE A 188 -24.84 -6.30 -6.20
CA ILE A 188 -23.80 -5.58 -5.45
C ILE A 188 -24.13 -5.41 -3.97
N SER A 189 -25.41 -5.20 -3.63
CA SER A 189 -25.84 -5.09 -2.24
C SER A 189 -25.54 -6.36 -1.43
N LYS A 190 -25.72 -7.54 -2.02
CA LYS A 190 -25.43 -8.83 -1.37
C LYS A 190 -23.92 -9.02 -1.21
N TRP A 191 -23.14 -8.72 -2.25
CA TRP A 191 -21.67 -8.81 -2.20
C TRP A 191 -21.06 -7.87 -1.16
N LEU A 192 -21.50 -6.61 -1.12
CA LEU A 192 -21.04 -5.64 -0.13
C LEU A 192 -21.42 -6.04 1.30
N PHE A 193 -22.61 -6.61 1.49
CA PHE A 193 -23.03 -7.12 2.79
C PHE A 193 -22.15 -8.29 3.25
N GLN A 194 -21.87 -9.25 2.38
CA GLN A 194 -20.97 -10.36 2.67
C GLN A 194 -19.55 -9.86 2.98
N LEU A 195 -19.04 -8.91 2.20
CA LEU A 195 -17.75 -8.28 2.43
C LEU A 195 -17.70 -7.57 3.79
N LEU A 196 -18.72 -6.77 4.12
CA LEU A 196 -18.79 -6.05 5.40
C LEU A 196 -18.82 -7.00 6.59
N ILE A 197 -19.59 -8.08 6.49
CA ILE A 197 -19.62 -9.14 7.49
C ILE A 197 -18.22 -9.77 7.62
N ALA A 198 -17.60 -10.15 6.51
CA ALA A 198 -16.27 -10.75 6.51
C ALA A 198 -15.24 -9.84 7.18
N LEU A 199 -15.23 -8.53 6.89
CA LEU A 199 -14.34 -7.56 7.53
C LEU A 199 -14.56 -7.49 9.04
N ARG A 200 -15.82 -7.49 9.51
CA ARG A 200 -16.13 -7.50 10.95
C ARG A 200 -15.77 -8.81 11.65
N PHE A 201 -15.64 -9.91 10.92
CA PHE A 201 -15.12 -11.17 11.44
C PHE A 201 -13.59 -11.21 11.51
N ILE A 202 -12.85 -10.31 10.83
CA ILE A 202 -11.38 -10.29 10.88
C ILE A 202 -10.83 -10.17 12.32
N PRO A 203 -11.28 -9.22 13.16
CA PRO A 203 -10.79 -9.11 14.54
C PRO A 203 -11.06 -10.37 15.36
N LEU A 204 -12.24 -10.98 15.14
CA LEU A 204 -12.66 -12.21 15.80
C LEU A 204 -11.79 -13.41 15.40
N VAL A 205 -11.46 -13.53 14.11
CA VAL A 205 -10.55 -14.56 13.61
C VAL A 205 -9.13 -14.34 14.17
N GLN A 206 -8.68 -13.08 14.26
CA GLN A 206 -7.39 -12.75 14.87
C GLN A 206 -7.34 -13.09 16.36
N GLU A 207 -8.43 -12.87 17.09
CA GLU A 207 -8.56 -13.23 18.50
C GLU A 207 -8.52 -14.76 18.69
N GLU A 208 -9.26 -15.52 17.88
CA GLU A 208 -9.23 -16.99 17.90
C GLU A 208 -7.83 -17.54 17.59
N PHE A 209 -7.17 -16.99 16.58
CA PHE A 209 -5.80 -17.35 16.24
C PHE A 209 -4.83 -17.10 17.42
N GLN A 210 -4.98 -15.95 18.09
CA GLN A 210 -4.19 -15.62 19.28
C GLN A 210 -4.49 -16.57 20.45
N ASN A 211 -5.76 -16.89 20.71
CA ASN A 211 -6.17 -17.81 21.75
C ASN A 211 -5.62 -19.22 21.55
N ILE A 212 -5.52 -19.67 20.30
CA ILE A 212 -4.93 -20.97 19.97
C ILE A 212 -3.41 -20.95 20.20
N ILE A 213 -2.70 -19.91 19.73
CA ILE A 213 -1.26 -19.77 19.96
C ILE A 213 -0.95 -19.74 21.45
N THR A 214 -1.70 -18.96 22.23
CA THR A 214 -1.49 -18.87 23.68
C THR A 214 -1.83 -20.20 24.37
N SER A 215 -2.92 -20.87 23.98
CA SER A 215 -3.30 -22.19 24.48
C SER A 215 -2.21 -23.24 24.24
N VAL A 216 -1.58 -23.22 23.06
CA VAL A 216 -0.45 -24.09 22.72
C VAL A 216 0.77 -23.78 23.57
N SER A 217 1.09 -22.49 23.75
CA SER A 217 2.25 -22.08 24.54
C SER A 217 2.13 -22.49 26.01
N VAL A 218 0.92 -22.45 26.58
CA VAL A 218 0.64 -22.91 27.96
C VAL A 218 0.75 -24.43 28.08
N ARG A 219 0.33 -25.17 27.04
CA ARG A 219 0.49 -26.63 26.96
C ARG A 219 1.93 -27.06 26.69
N SER A 220 2.90 -26.14 26.75
CA SER A 220 4.35 -26.36 26.67
C SER A 220 4.78 -27.29 25.53
N ILE A 221 4.10 -27.20 24.38
CA ILE A 221 4.46 -27.98 23.20
C ILE A 221 5.82 -27.48 22.70
N ASN A 222 6.89 -28.21 23.04
CA ASN A 222 8.26 -27.88 22.68
C ASN A 222 8.51 -28.16 21.20
N PHE A 223 8.11 -27.22 20.33
CA PHE A 223 8.32 -27.29 18.87
C PHE A 223 9.78 -27.56 18.47
N ARG A 224 10.73 -27.14 19.30
CA ARG A 224 12.17 -27.35 19.07
C ARG A 224 12.60 -28.82 19.25
N ASN A 225 11.87 -29.61 20.04
CA ASN A 225 12.15 -31.02 20.28
C ASN A 225 11.30 -31.94 19.38
N LEU A 226 10.35 -31.37 18.65
CA LEU A 226 9.46 -32.07 17.72
C LEU A 226 10.09 -32.05 16.33
N GLY A 227 10.59 -33.19 15.85
CA GLY A 227 11.01 -33.33 14.45
C GLY A 227 9.90 -32.92 13.47
N LEU A 228 10.28 -32.61 12.22
CA LEU A 228 9.39 -32.04 11.19
C LEU A 228 8.03 -32.76 11.07
N LYS A 229 8.02 -34.10 11.10
CA LYS A 229 6.79 -34.92 11.00
C LYS A 229 5.82 -34.69 12.17
N LYS A 230 6.33 -34.61 13.40
CA LYS A 230 5.49 -34.39 14.59
C LYS A 230 5.00 -32.95 14.66
N SER A 231 5.84 -31.98 14.26
CA SER A 231 5.47 -30.56 14.17
C SER A 231 4.30 -30.35 13.19
N PHE A 232 4.34 -31.00 12.02
CA PHE A 232 3.26 -30.93 11.04
C PHE A 232 1.94 -31.50 11.56
N ASN A 233 1.98 -32.63 12.29
CA ASN A 233 0.78 -33.21 12.88
C ASN A 233 0.15 -32.28 13.92
N VAL A 234 0.97 -31.64 14.76
CA VAL A 234 0.49 -30.62 15.71
C VAL A 234 -0.14 -29.45 14.97
N LEU A 235 0.49 -28.96 13.90
CA LEU A 235 -0.06 -27.87 13.09
C LEU A 235 -1.43 -28.23 12.50
N LEU A 236 -1.61 -29.46 12.02
CA LEU A 236 -2.89 -29.92 11.47
C LEU A 236 -4.00 -29.91 12.54
N ILE A 237 -3.71 -30.40 13.75
CA ILE A 237 -4.65 -30.36 14.89
C ILE A 237 -5.02 -28.91 15.24
N LEU A 238 -4.06 -27.98 15.18
CA LEU A 238 -4.32 -26.57 15.47
C LEU A 238 -5.20 -25.91 14.41
N VAL A 239 -4.95 -26.23 13.14
CA VAL A 239 -5.75 -25.76 12.02
C VAL A 239 -7.17 -26.30 12.11
N GLU A 240 -7.35 -27.58 12.42
CA GLU A 240 -8.67 -28.20 12.63
C GLU A 240 -9.45 -27.46 13.73
N ARG A 241 -8.83 -27.27 14.90
CA ARG A 241 -9.45 -26.56 16.03
C ARG A 241 -9.81 -25.12 15.68
N PHE A 242 -8.94 -24.43 14.94
CA PHE A 242 -9.19 -23.06 14.48
C PHE A 242 -10.42 -22.99 13.57
N PHE A 243 -10.52 -23.91 12.60
CA PHE A 243 -11.68 -23.99 11.73
C PHE A 243 -12.96 -24.32 12.49
N GLN A 244 -12.94 -25.33 13.37
CA GLN A 244 -14.11 -25.66 14.20
C GLN A 244 -14.61 -24.45 15.00
N ASN A 245 -13.71 -23.71 15.66
CA ASN A 245 -14.07 -22.50 16.40
C ASN A 245 -14.68 -21.41 15.49
N ILE A 246 -14.11 -21.19 14.30
CA ILE A 246 -14.62 -20.20 13.35
C ILE A 246 -15.99 -20.61 12.81
N PHE A 247 -16.18 -21.87 12.43
CA PHE A 247 -17.46 -22.36 11.93
C PHE A 247 -18.56 -22.21 12.98
N LEU A 248 -18.29 -22.56 14.24
CA LEU A 248 -19.24 -22.33 15.33
C LEU A 248 -19.63 -20.85 15.46
N ARG A 249 -18.68 -19.93 15.34
CA ARG A 249 -18.96 -18.48 15.38
C ARG A 249 -19.74 -18.01 14.15
N ILE A 250 -19.50 -18.59 12.98
CA ILE A 250 -20.26 -18.30 11.76
C ILE A 250 -21.70 -18.79 11.91
N ASP A 251 -21.93 -20.00 12.39
CA ASP A 251 -23.26 -20.58 12.57
C ASP A 251 -24.09 -19.76 13.57
N GLN A 252 -23.52 -19.41 14.72
CA GLN A 252 -24.15 -18.51 15.69
C GLN A 252 -24.49 -17.14 15.07
N GLY A 253 -23.57 -16.60 14.26
CA GLY A 253 -23.80 -15.36 13.51
C GLY A 253 -24.96 -15.48 12.53
N ALA A 254 -25.04 -16.58 11.79
CA ALA A 254 -26.08 -16.86 10.82
C ALA A 254 -27.45 -17.05 11.49
N GLU A 255 -27.54 -17.85 12.55
CA GLU A 255 -28.76 -18.04 13.35
C GLU A 255 -29.27 -16.72 13.92
N SER A 256 -28.36 -15.88 14.43
CA SER A 256 -28.72 -14.55 14.93
C SER A 256 -29.33 -13.65 13.85
N LEU A 257 -28.84 -13.74 12.61
CA LEU A 257 -29.38 -12.99 11.47
C LEU A 257 -30.74 -13.55 11.02
N LEU A 258 -30.91 -14.87 10.99
CA LEU A 258 -32.16 -15.53 10.64
C LEU A 258 -33.27 -15.22 11.65
N SER A 259 -32.96 -15.15 12.94
CA SER A 259 -33.94 -14.81 14.00
C SER A 259 -34.58 -13.43 13.81
N LYS A 260 -33.91 -12.49 13.12
CA LYS A 260 -34.42 -11.15 12.83
C LYS A 260 -35.54 -11.12 11.77
N LYS A 261 -35.85 -12.25 11.11
CA LYS A 261 -36.95 -12.49 10.13
C LYS A 261 -36.98 -11.60 8.87
N LYS A 262 -36.54 -10.33 8.91
CA LYS A 262 -36.55 -9.39 7.78
C LYS A 262 -35.20 -8.66 7.67
N ILE A 263 -34.35 -9.12 6.76
CA ILE A 263 -33.06 -8.50 6.47
C ILE A 263 -33.22 -7.59 5.25
N ASN A 264 -33.41 -6.29 5.47
CA ASN A 264 -33.37 -5.30 4.38
C ASN A 264 -31.96 -4.76 4.20
N ILE A 265 -31.26 -5.24 3.15
CA ILE A 265 -29.89 -4.85 2.85
C ILE A 265 -29.89 -3.48 2.16
N LYS A 266 -29.79 -2.40 2.95
CA LYS A 266 -29.61 -1.04 2.45
C LYS A 266 -28.15 -0.62 2.55
N THR A 267 -27.50 -0.41 1.40
CA THR A 267 -26.09 0.00 1.31
C THR A 267 -25.80 1.33 2.02
N ASN A 268 -26.75 2.26 2.04
CA ASN A 268 -26.61 3.54 2.75
C ASN A 268 -26.44 3.39 4.27
N ARG A 269 -26.88 2.27 4.86
CA ARG A 269 -26.72 2.01 6.31
C ARG A 269 -25.35 1.45 6.68
N PHE A 270 -24.46 1.23 5.71
CA PHE A 270 -23.10 0.77 5.98
C PHE A 270 -22.18 1.91 6.46
N LYS A 271 -22.53 3.18 6.18
CA LYS A 271 -21.76 4.34 6.65
C LYS A 271 -21.82 4.43 8.17
N THR A 272 -20.67 4.63 8.81
CA THR A 272 -20.66 5.04 10.21
C THR A 272 -21.24 6.45 10.34
N PHE A 273 -22.15 6.65 11.30
CA PHE A 273 -22.80 7.95 11.49
C PHE A 273 -21.84 8.89 12.22
N TYR A 274 -21.24 9.82 11.48
CA TYR A 274 -20.60 11.00 12.06
C TYR A 274 -21.60 12.17 12.05
N PRO A 275 -21.75 12.93 13.14
CA PRO A 275 -22.55 14.14 13.11
C PRO A 275 -21.97 15.09 12.05
N SER A 276 -22.83 15.55 11.15
CA SER A 276 -22.43 16.49 10.09
C SER A 276 -22.15 17.85 10.73
N THR A 277 -20.87 18.21 10.81
CA THR A 277 -20.45 19.54 11.24
C THR A 277 -20.12 20.41 10.02
N SER A 278 -20.15 21.73 10.17
CA SER A 278 -19.73 22.68 9.13
C SER A 278 -18.29 22.42 8.66
N LEU A 279 -17.42 21.93 9.56
CA LEU A 279 -16.06 21.51 9.25
C LEU A 279 -16.00 20.39 8.21
N ASN A 280 -16.95 19.43 8.24
CA ASN A 280 -16.97 18.34 7.27
C ASN A 280 -17.19 18.87 5.84
N VAL A 281 -18.07 19.86 5.69
CA VAL A 281 -18.36 20.49 4.39
C VAL A 281 -17.10 21.22 3.89
N ILE A 282 -16.46 22.03 4.73
CA ILE A 282 -15.24 22.77 4.37
C ILE A 282 -14.13 21.80 3.95
N VAL A 283 -13.85 20.79 4.77
CA VAL A 283 -12.79 19.81 4.50
C VAL A 283 -13.06 19.01 3.23
N ASN A 284 -14.30 18.61 2.97
CA ASN A 284 -14.68 17.93 1.73
C ASN A 284 -14.49 18.85 0.51
N THR A 285 -14.92 20.12 0.58
CA THR A 285 -14.72 21.08 -0.52
C THR A 285 -13.24 21.31 -0.83
N LEU A 286 -12.39 21.45 0.20
CA LEU A 286 -10.94 21.55 0.04
C LEU A 286 -10.35 20.31 -0.63
N SER A 287 -10.82 19.12 -0.26
CA SER A 287 -10.33 17.87 -0.87
C SER A 287 -10.75 17.72 -2.34
N ILE A 288 -11.94 18.20 -2.70
CA ILE A 288 -12.39 18.25 -4.11
C ILE A 288 -11.52 19.24 -4.89
N CYS A 289 -11.25 20.42 -4.33
CA CYS A 289 -10.36 21.41 -4.93
C CYS A 289 -8.95 20.82 -5.15
N PHE A 290 -8.40 20.12 -4.16
CA PHE A 290 -7.12 19.42 -4.28
C PHE A 290 -7.11 18.39 -5.42
N ILE A 291 -8.18 17.58 -5.55
CA ILE A 291 -8.33 16.62 -6.65
C ILE A 291 -8.32 17.35 -8.01
N CYS A 292 -9.09 18.43 -8.15
CA CYS A 292 -9.15 19.21 -9.38
C CYS A 292 -7.78 19.81 -9.74
N ILE A 293 -7.09 20.40 -8.77
CA ILE A 293 -5.74 20.95 -8.94
C ILE A 293 -4.75 19.85 -9.35
N ALA A 294 -4.79 18.69 -8.71
CA ALA A 294 -3.90 17.57 -9.04
C ALA A 294 -4.12 17.07 -10.47
N ILE A 295 -5.37 16.98 -10.94
CA ILE A 295 -5.70 16.59 -12.32
C ILE A 295 -5.26 17.67 -13.31
N PHE A 296 -5.47 18.95 -12.98
CA PHE A 296 -5.06 20.07 -13.81
C PHE A 296 -3.54 20.14 -13.97
N LEU A 297 -2.81 20.09 -12.87
CA LEU A 297 -1.35 20.08 -12.88
C LEU A 297 -0.78 18.84 -13.57
N ARG A 298 -1.42 17.66 -13.43
CA ARG A 298 -1.05 16.47 -14.21
C ARG A 298 -1.18 16.73 -15.72
N LYS A 299 -2.23 17.42 -16.17
CA LYS A 299 -2.41 17.75 -17.58
C LYS A 299 -1.32 18.70 -18.10
N LEU A 300 -0.86 19.64 -17.28
CA LEU A 300 0.16 20.63 -17.64
C LEU A 300 1.59 20.07 -17.59
N TYR A 301 1.93 19.36 -16.52
CA TYR A 301 3.31 19.00 -16.18
C TYR A 301 3.57 17.49 -16.23
N GLY A 302 2.58 16.67 -16.56
CA GLY A 302 2.72 15.20 -16.53
C GLY A 302 3.77 14.65 -17.50
N ALA A 303 4.01 15.35 -18.61
CA ALA A 303 4.97 14.94 -19.65
C ALA A 303 6.40 15.47 -19.46
N LEU A 304 6.61 16.41 -18.54
CA LEU A 304 7.90 17.05 -18.21
C LEU A 304 8.58 16.31 -17.04
#